data_AF-A0A3N5JLF1-F1
#
_entry.id   AF-A0A3N5JLF1-F1
#
_cell.length_a   1.000
_cell.length_b   1.000
_cell.length_c   1.000
_cell.angle_alpha   90.00
_cell.angle_beta   90.00
_cell.angle_gamma   90.00
#
_symmetry.space_group_name_H-M   'P 1'
#
loop_
_entity.id
_entity.type
_entity.pdbx_description
1 polymer ?
#
loop_
_entity_poly.entity_id
_entity_poly.type
_entity_poly.pdbx_seq_one_letter_code
_entity_poly.pdbx_strand_id
1 'polypeptide(L)'
;DPGLGFGKTFDQNYQLLSGLHSFADLAAGLLAGPSRKAFTGEFSGLPPDERQFSTAGAVAIAVLAGADVVRVHDVAEMRQVTDIVDRYREIHERHTG
;
A
#
# COMPACT_ATOMS: atom_id res chain seq x y z
N ASP A 1 8.57 -6.06 -6.71
CA ASP A 1 7.75 -6.32 -5.51
C ASP A 1 8.68 -6.54 -4.31
N PRO A 2 8.63 -5.67 -3.30
CA PRO A 2 9.46 -5.79 -2.10
C PRO A 2 8.97 -6.87 -1.10
N GLY A 3 7.86 -7.54 -1.40
CA GLY A 3 7.44 -8.77 -0.73
C GLY A 3 6.81 -8.54 0.64
N LEU A 4 5.78 -7.70 0.71
CA LEU A 4 5.01 -7.45 1.94
C LEU A 4 4.40 -8.76 2.50
N GLY A 5 4.62 -8.98 3.79
CA GLY A 5 4.12 -10.11 4.56
C GLY A 5 4.80 -11.46 4.27
N PHE A 6 5.94 -11.48 3.58
CA PHE A 6 6.73 -12.71 3.35
C PHE A 6 7.91 -12.80 4.31
N GLY A 7 7.74 -13.57 5.39
CA GLY A 7 8.79 -13.81 6.39
C GLY A 7 9.21 -12.57 7.19
N LYS A 8 8.38 -11.52 7.21
CA LYS A 8 8.66 -10.23 7.85
C LYS A 8 7.81 -10.03 9.11
N THR A 9 8.40 -9.46 10.16
CA THR A 9 7.65 -8.97 11.34
C THR A 9 6.73 -7.81 10.96
N PHE A 10 5.80 -7.44 11.84
CA PHE A 10 4.92 -6.30 11.60
C PHE A 10 5.71 -5.01 11.37
N ASP A 11 6.65 -4.68 12.26
CA ASP A 11 7.55 -3.53 12.12
C ASP A 11 8.33 -3.53 10.80
N GLN A 12 8.87 -4.69 10.38
CA GLN A 12 9.59 -4.81 9.12
C GLN A 12 8.69 -4.50 7.91
N ASN A 13 7.40 -4.81 7.96
CA ASN A 13 6.47 -4.45 6.90
C ASN A 13 6.22 -2.94 6.85
N TYR A 14 6.06 -2.28 8.00
CA TYR A 14 5.89 -0.82 8.05
C TYR A 14 7.16 -0.06 7.68
N GLN A 15 8.33 -0.56 8.07
CA GLN A 15 9.62 -0.03 7.62
C GLN A 15 9.73 -0.10 6.10
N LEU A 16 9.32 -1.23 5.51
CA LEU A 16 9.33 -1.42 4.07
C LEU A 16 8.34 -0.51 3.36
N LEU A 17 7.13 -0.31 3.91
CA LEU A 17 6.16 0.66 3.41
C LEU A 17 6.70 2.10 3.45
N SER A 18 7.33 2.50 4.56
CA SER A 18 7.95 3.82 4.71
C SER A 18 9.09 4.04 3.71
N GLY A 19 9.88 2.99 3.45
CA GLY A 19 10.99 3.01 2.51
C GLY A 19 10.63 2.76 1.04
N LEU A 20 9.35 2.57 0.67
CA LEU A 20 8.94 2.21 -0.69
C LEU A 20 9.48 3.19 -1.75
N HIS A 21 9.54 4.48 -1.42
CA HIS A 21 10.05 5.53 -2.30
C HIS A 21 11.49 5.30 -2.76
N SER A 22 12.32 4.61 -1.96
CA SER A 22 13.71 4.27 -2.34
C SER A 22 13.81 3.32 -3.53
N PHE A 23 12.69 2.71 -3.92
CA PHE A 23 12.58 1.84 -5.09
C PHE A 23 11.97 2.54 -6.31
N ALA A 24 11.65 3.83 -6.23
CA ALA A 24 10.99 4.58 -7.31
C ALA A 24 11.86 4.68 -8.58
N ASP A 25 13.19 4.66 -8.47
CA ASP A 25 14.11 4.74 -9.61
C ASP A 25 14.28 3.41 -10.36
N LEU A 26 13.56 2.36 -9.98
CA LEU A 26 13.60 1.09 -10.70
C LEU A 26 12.84 1.19 -12.03
N ALA A 27 13.54 0.97 -13.14
CA ALA A 27 12.96 1.01 -14.49
C ALA A 27 11.77 0.06 -14.72
N ALA A 28 11.58 -0.94 -13.86
CA ALA A 28 10.50 -1.93 -13.96
C ALA A 28 9.20 -1.54 -13.23
N GLY A 29 9.21 -0.42 -12.49
CA GLY A 29 8.10 0.00 -11.62
C GLY A 29 7.98 -0.82 -10.32
N LEU A 30 7.15 -0.32 -9.41
CA LEU A 30 6.98 -0.82 -8.05
C LEU A 30 5.60 -1.46 -7.84
N LEU A 31 5.58 -2.78 -7.67
CA LEU A 31 4.39 -3.53 -7.26
C LEU A 31 4.34 -3.71 -5.74
N ALA A 32 3.20 -3.41 -5.11
CA ALA A 32 2.94 -3.67 -3.69
C ALA A 32 1.71 -4.57 -3.48
N GLY A 33 1.82 -5.59 -2.62
CA GLY A 33 0.74 -6.54 -2.33
C GLY A 33 0.33 -6.62 -0.84
N PRO A 34 -0.29 -5.58 -0.25
CA PRO A 34 -0.66 -5.58 1.16
C PRO A 34 -1.95 -6.34 1.50
N SER A 35 -2.77 -6.68 0.50
CA SER A 35 -4.15 -7.15 0.69
C SER A 35 -4.28 -8.39 1.57
N ARG A 36 -5.10 -8.27 2.63
CA ARG A 36 -5.43 -9.32 3.61
C ARG A 36 -4.23 -9.90 4.37
N LYS A 37 -3.04 -9.29 4.27
CA LYS A 37 -1.82 -9.75 4.94
C LYS A 37 -1.89 -9.57 6.45
N ALA A 38 -1.19 -10.43 7.19
CA ALA A 38 -1.17 -10.45 8.66
C ALA A 38 -0.86 -9.07 9.28
N PHE A 39 0.13 -8.35 8.76
CA PHE A 39 0.53 -7.05 9.31
C PHE A 39 -0.58 -5.98 9.21
N THR A 40 -1.44 -6.03 8.19
CA THR A 40 -2.59 -5.11 8.10
C THR A 40 -3.63 -5.39 9.19
N GLY A 41 -3.67 -6.61 9.71
CA GLY A 41 -4.59 -7.01 10.77
C GLY A 41 -4.12 -6.70 12.19
N GLU A 42 -2.86 -6.27 12.38
CA GLU A 42 -2.19 -6.18 13.69
C GLU A 42 -3.05 -5.50 14.77
N PHE A 43 -3.61 -4.32 14.46
CA PHE A 43 -4.36 -3.53 15.43
C PHE A 43 -5.84 -3.93 15.54
N SER A 44 -6.38 -4.62 14.53
CA SER A 44 -7.81 -4.93 14.44
C SER A 44 -8.17 -6.30 15.02
N GLY A 45 -7.21 -7.24 15.04
CA GLY A 45 -7.48 -8.64 15.41
C GLY A 45 -8.43 -9.38 14.46
N LEU A 46 -8.86 -8.75 13.36
CA LEU A 46 -9.87 -9.28 12.45
C LEU A 46 -9.33 -10.44 11.60
N PRO A 47 -10.19 -11.40 11.20
CA PRO A 47 -9.82 -12.44 10.25
C PRO A 47 -9.54 -11.84 8.86
N PRO A 48 -8.78 -12.54 7.98
CA PRO A 48 -8.29 -11.97 6.72
C PRO A 48 -9.36 -11.38 5.79
N ASP A 49 -10.55 -11.97 5.77
CA ASP A 49 -11.73 -11.55 4.99
C ASP A 49 -12.39 -10.27 5.52
N GLU A 50 -12.16 -9.91 6.78
CA GLU A 50 -12.70 -8.69 7.40
C GLU A 50 -11.68 -7.53 7.41
N ARG A 51 -10.48 -7.72 6.82
CA ARG A 51 -9.40 -6.71 6.78
C ARG A 51 -9.52 -5.71 5.64
N GLN A 52 -10.73 -5.44 5.16
CA GLN A 52 -10.93 -4.56 4.00
C GLN A 52 -10.41 -3.14 4.27
N PHE A 53 -10.78 -2.54 5.40
CA PHE A 53 -10.34 -1.17 5.75
C PHE A 53 -8.87 -1.11 6.11
N SER A 54 -8.34 -2.13 6.79
CA SER A 54 -6.90 -2.24 7.03
C SER A 54 -6.12 -2.36 5.72
N THR A 55 -6.64 -3.13 4.76
CA THR A 55 -6.07 -3.23 3.41
C THR A 55 -6.13 -1.88 2.70
N ALA A 56 -7.25 -1.16 2.79
CA ALA A 56 -7.39 0.18 2.20
C ALA A 56 -6.32 1.15 2.73
N GLY A 57 -6.09 1.16 4.05
CA GLY A 57 -5.03 1.98 4.65
C GLY A 57 -3.65 1.64 4.10
N ALA A 58 -3.30 0.36 4.04
CA ALA A 58 -2.02 -0.09 3.51
C ALA A 58 -1.85 0.18 1.99
N VAL A 59 -2.93 0.04 1.21
CA VAL A 59 -2.96 0.40 -0.22
C VAL A 59 -2.72 1.91 -0.40
N ALA A 60 -3.42 2.75 0.37
CA ALA A 60 -3.25 4.19 0.29
C ALA A 60 -1.81 4.63 0.60
N ILE A 61 -1.21 4.06 1.66
CA ILE A 61 0.20 4.32 2.00
C ILE A 61 1.13 3.85 0.87
N ALA A 62 0.91 2.66 0.31
CA ALA A 62 1.76 2.13 -0.76
C ALA A 62 1.75 3.04 -2.00
N VAL A 63 0.56 3.51 -2.42
CA VAL A 63 0.43 4.41 -3.58
C VAL A 63 1.05 5.79 -3.30
N LEU A 64 0.85 6.34 -2.09
CA LEU A 64 1.53 7.58 -1.68
C LEU A 64 3.04 7.44 -1.66
N ALA A 65 3.54 6.25 -1.29
CA ALA A 65 4.97 5.96 -1.25
C ALA A 65 5.56 5.55 -2.62
N GLY A 66 4.80 5.68 -3.71
CA GLY A 66 5.29 5.50 -5.08
C GLY A 66 5.06 4.13 -5.70
N ALA A 67 4.17 3.30 -5.16
CA ALA A 67 3.78 2.06 -5.84
C ALA A 67 3.01 2.35 -7.14
N ASP A 68 3.49 1.82 -8.26
CA ASP A 68 2.83 1.90 -9.58
C ASP A 68 1.68 0.89 -9.72
N VAL A 69 1.80 -0.26 -9.04
CA VAL A 69 0.82 -1.34 -9.10
C VAL A 69 0.51 -1.83 -7.70
N VAL A 70 -0.77 -1.94 -7.37
CA VAL A 70 -1.23 -2.60 -6.14
C VAL A 70 -1.95 -3.91 -6.45
N ARG A 71 -1.51 -5.00 -5.82
CA ARG A 71 -2.16 -6.31 -5.92
C ARG A 71 -3.16 -6.49 -4.79
N VAL A 72 -4.42 -6.64 -5.14
CA VAL A 72 -5.55 -6.71 -4.20
C VAL A 72 -6.51 -7.84 -4.54
N HIS A 73 -7.28 -8.30 -3.55
CA HIS A 73 -8.38 -9.25 -3.75
C HIS A 73 -9.70 -8.50 -4.07
N ASP A 74 -9.94 -7.39 -3.37
CA ASP A 74 -11.18 -6.60 -3.41
C ASP A 74 -11.02 -5.40 -4.36
N VAL A 75 -11.08 -5.65 -5.67
CA VAL A 75 -10.69 -4.69 -6.72
C VAL A 75 -11.57 -3.45 -6.75
N ALA A 76 -12.89 -3.61 -6.65
CA ALA A 76 -13.84 -2.51 -6.80
C ALA A 76 -13.68 -1.46 -5.69
N GLU A 77 -13.40 -1.92 -4.47
CA GLU A 77 -13.26 -1.08 -3.30
C GLU A 77 -11.87 -0.46 -3.23
N MET A 78 -10.83 -1.20 -3.57
CA MET A 78 -9.48 -0.63 -3.63
C MET A 78 -9.31 0.36 -4.76
N ARG A 79 -10.07 0.25 -5.86
CA ARG A 79 -10.10 1.27 -6.91
C ARG A 79 -10.56 2.64 -6.38
N GLN A 80 -11.59 2.66 -5.54
CA GLN A 80 -12.08 3.90 -4.93
C GLN A 80 -11.01 4.53 -4.02
N VAL A 81 -10.23 3.70 -3.32
CA VAL A 81 -9.11 4.16 -2.49
C VAL A 81 -8.02 4.81 -3.37
N THR A 82 -7.61 4.14 -4.46
CA THR A 82 -6.58 4.67 -5.35
C THR A 82 -7.01 5.96 -6.04
N ASP A 83 -8.27 6.07 -6.46
CA ASP A 83 -8.79 7.28 -7.11
C ASP A 83 -8.65 8.54 -6.22
N ILE A 84 -8.90 8.40 -4.91
CA ILE A 84 -8.73 9.49 -3.94
C ILE A 84 -7.24 9.84 -3.75
N VAL A 85 -6.37 8.83 -3.66
CA VAL A 85 -4.94 9.02 -3.44
C VAL A 85 -4.27 9.67 -4.65
N ASP A 86 -4.62 9.23 -5.86
CA ASP A 86 -4.11 9.81 -7.11
C ASP A 86 -4.50 11.29 -7.18
N ARG A 87 -5.76 11.61 -6.89
CA ARG A 87 -6.23 13.00 -6.85
C ARG A 87 -5.48 13.84 -5.82
N TYR A 88 -5.18 13.28 -4.65
CA TYR A 88 -4.37 13.95 -3.63
C TYR A 88 -2.95 14.24 -4.13
N ARG A 89 -2.29 13.26 -4.76
CA ARG A 89 -0.91 13.41 -5.30
C ARG A 89 -0.85 14.51 -6.36
N GLU A 90 -1.77 14.52 -7.31
CA GLU A 90 -1.87 15.57 -8.33
C GLU A 90 -2.00 16.99 -7.75
N ILE A 91 -2.74 17.13 -6.64
CA ILE A 91 -2.88 18.42 -5.95
C ILE A 91 -1.60 18.74 -5.20
N HIS A 92 -1.05 17.78 -4.45
CA HIS A 92 0.13 17.96 -3.62
C HIS A 92 1.35 18.39 -4.45
N GLU A 93 1.65 17.65 -5.51
CA GLU A 93 2.78 17.91 -6.42
C GLU A 93 2.72 19.30 -7.07
N ARG A 94 1.52 19.83 -7.33
CA ARG A 94 1.35 21.20 -7.86
C ARG A 94 1.70 22.32 -6.86
N HIS A 95 1.71 22.03 -5.56
CA HIS A 95 1.97 23.03 -4.52
C HIS A 95 3.38 22.90 -3.91
N THR A 96 4.04 21.77 -4.12
CA THR A 96 5.39 21.49 -3.60
C THR A 96 6.48 21.41 -4.67
N GLY A 97 6.11 21.42 -5.96
CA GLY A 97 7.01 21.47 -7.11
C GLY A 97 7.36 22.87 -7.60
#